data_AF-A0A398ACA1-F1
#
_entry.id   AF-A0A398ACA1-F1
#
_cell.length_a   1.000
_cell.length_b   1.000
_cell.length_c   1.000
_cell.angle_alpha   90.00
_cell.angle_beta   90.00
_cell.angle_gamma   90.00
#
_symmetry.space_group_name_H-M   'P 1'
#
loop_
_entity.id
_entity.type
_entity.pdbx_description
1 polymer ?
#
loop_
_entity_poly.entity_id
_entity_poly.type
_entity_poly.pdbx_seq_one_letter_code
_entity_poly.pdbx_strand_id
1 'polypeptide(L)'
;MEGTGVVAVYGNGAITEAKKSPFSVKVGLAQMLRGGVIMDVVNADQARIAEEAGACAVMALERVPADIRAQGGVARMSDPQMIKDIKQAVTIPVMAKARIGHFVEAQILEAIGIDYIDESEVLTLADEDHHINKHNFRIPFAVTHYSDPEMLVEVSCGLGEAMVGINLNDDKVERFANRSE
;
A
#
# COMPACT_ATOMS: atom_id res chain seq x y z
N MET A 1 13.14 -44.34 0.07
CA MET A 1 12.24 -44.55 1.21
C MET A 1 10.97 -43.81 0.90
N GLU A 2 9.89 -44.57 0.76
CA GLU A 2 8.53 -44.09 0.50
C GLU A 2 8.06 -43.14 1.60
N GLY A 3 7.37 -42.09 1.18
CA GLY A 3 6.55 -41.23 2.03
C GLY A 3 5.26 -40.93 1.29
N THR A 4 4.29 -41.83 1.47
CA THR A 4 2.95 -41.83 0.90
C THR A 4 2.20 -40.55 1.24
N GLY A 5 2.01 -39.67 0.24
CA GLY A 5 1.03 -38.59 0.27
C GLY A 5 -0.13 -38.92 -0.66
N VAL A 6 -0.98 -39.88 -0.27
CA VAL A 6 -2.25 -40.10 -0.98
C VAL A 6 -3.13 -38.88 -0.70
N VAL A 7 -3.42 -38.09 -1.74
CA VAL A 7 -4.55 -37.17 -1.74
C VAL A 7 -5.41 -37.55 -2.93
N ALA A 8 -6.53 -38.21 -2.66
CA ALA A 8 -7.56 -38.46 -3.65
C ALA A 8 -8.25 -37.13 -3.99
N VAL A 9 -8.21 -36.72 -5.25
CA VAL A 9 -9.04 -35.64 -5.77
C VAL A 9 -9.76 -36.17 -7.00
N TYR A 10 -11.08 -36.32 -6.90
CA TYR A 10 -11.95 -36.55 -8.06
C TYR A 10 -11.92 -35.28 -8.93
N GLY A 11 -11.43 -35.41 -10.16
CA GLY A 11 -11.54 -34.36 -11.18
C GLY A 11 -10.19 -34.00 -11.82
N ASN A 12 -10.07 -34.31 -13.11
CA ASN A 12 -8.88 -34.12 -13.95
C ASN A 12 -8.30 -32.69 -13.89
N GLY A 13 -7.05 -32.59 -13.45
CA GLY A 13 -6.20 -31.42 -13.66
C GLY A 13 -4.92 -31.52 -12.83
N ALA A 14 -3.83 -32.01 -13.44
CA ALA A 14 -2.53 -32.02 -12.78
C ALA A 14 -2.06 -30.58 -12.54
N ILE A 15 -2.03 -30.15 -11.29
CA ILE A 15 -1.41 -28.88 -10.90
C ILE A 15 0.10 -29.11 -10.87
N THR A 16 0.76 -28.90 -11.99
CA THR A 16 2.23 -28.74 -12.03
C THR A 16 2.59 -27.57 -11.11
N GLU A 17 3.58 -27.73 -10.23
CA GLU A 17 4.01 -26.72 -9.26
C GLU A 17 4.00 -25.30 -9.85
N ALA A 18 3.01 -24.49 -9.44
CA ALA A 18 2.90 -23.12 -9.90
C ALA A 18 4.07 -22.33 -9.30
N LYS A 19 4.96 -21.79 -10.15
CA LYS A 19 5.84 -20.68 -9.75
C LYS A 19 4.96 -19.61 -9.11
N LYS A 20 5.00 -19.46 -7.78
CA LYS A 20 4.17 -18.48 -7.06
C LYS A 20 4.42 -17.10 -7.65
N SER A 21 3.41 -16.51 -8.28
CA SER A 21 3.53 -15.14 -8.78
C SER A 21 3.69 -14.19 -7.59
N PRO A 22 4.52 -13.13 -7.68
CA PRO A 22 4.67 -12.16 -6.59
C PRO A 22 3.32 -11.52 -6.22
N PHE A 23 2.40 -11.40 -7.18
CA PHE A 23 1.03 -10.97 -6.93
C PHE A 23 0.24 -11.93 -6.01
N SER A 24 0.34 -13.25 -6.21
CA SER A 24 -0.34 -14.23 -5.35
C SER A 24 0.10 -14.14 -3.88
N VAL A 25 1.36 -13.77 -3.63
CA VAL A 25 1.89 -13.53 -2.29
C VAL A 25 1.26 -12.29 -1.65
N LYS A 26 1.18 -11.17 -2.40
CA LYS A 26 0.51 -9.94 -1.94
C LYS A 26 -0.95 -10.18 -1.59
N VAL A 27 -1.67 -10.92 -2.44
CA VAL A 27 -3.06 -11.31 -2.18
C VAL A 27 -3.15 -12.18 -0.93
N GLY A 28 -2.23 -13.12 -0.75
CA GLY A 28 -2.14 -13.98 0.44
C GLY A 28 -1.96 -13.20 1.74
N LEU A 29 -1.08 -12.19 1.74
CA LEU A 29 -0.88 -11.29 2.89
C LEU A 29 -2.19 -10.58 3.27
N ALA A 30 -2.89 -10.02 2.29
CA ALA A 30 -4.17 -9.36 2.53
C ALA A 30 -5.25 -10.30 3.11
N GLN A 31 -5.17 -11.62 2.84
CA GLN A 31 -6.12 -12.57 3.42
C GLN A 31 -6.00 -12.72 4.93
N MET A 32 -4.84 -12.37 5.51
CA MET A 32 -4.63 -12.41 6.97
C MET A 32 -5.46 -11.35 7.70
N LEU A 33 -5.95 -10.33 7.00
CA LEU A 33 -6.76 -9.24 7.55
C LEU A 33 -8.27 -9.54 7.52
N ARG A 34 -8.69 -10.65 6.91
CA ARG A 34 -10.11 -10.98 6.77
C ARG A 34 -10.79 -11.16 8.12
N GLY A 35 -11.95 -10.53 8.28
CA GLY A 35 -12.77 -10.61 9.50
C GLY A 35 -12.30 -9.73 10.64
N GLY A 36 -11.24 -8.95 10.47
CA GLY A 36 -10.76 -7.98 11.44
C GLY A 36 -11.22 -6.54 11.15
N VAL A 37 -10.85 -5.63 12.04
CA VAL A 37 -11.09 -4.19 11.91
C VAL A 37 -9.74 -3.49 11.74
N ILE A 38 -9.66 -2.57 10.77
CA ILE A 38 -8.53 -1.66 10.58
C ILE A 38 -8.91 -0.32 11.21
N MET A 39 -8.10 0.19 12.13
CA MET A 39 -8.39 1.44 12.84
C MET A 39 -7.49 2.58 12.39
N ASP A 40 -8.08 3.72 12.07
CA ASP A 40 -7.40 4.98 11.79
C ASP A 40 -6.78 5.53 13.09
N VAL A 41 -5.49 5.87 13.06
CA VAL A 41 -4.74 6.37 14.22
C VAL A 41 -3.81 7.53 13.83
N VAL A 42 -3.72 8.53 14.70
CA VAL A 42 -2.91 9.75 14.45
C VAL A 42 -1.62 9.83 15.27
N ASN A 43 -1.40 8.89 16.20
CA ASN A 43 -0.18 8.83 17.01
C ASN A 43 0.04 7.41 17.60
N ALA A 44 1.21 7.21 18.21
CA ALA A 44 1.62 5.95 18.81
C ALA A 44 0.69 5.47 19.95
N ASP A 45 0.13 6.39 20.75
CA ASP A 45 -0.74 6.02 21.87
C ASP A 45 -2.08 5.46 21.37
N GLN A 46 -2.67 6.08 20.35
CA GLN A 46 -3.86 5.56 19.69
C GLN A 46 -3.60 4.21 19.01
N ALA A 47 -2.41 4.03 18.42
CA ALA A 47 -2.02 2.76 17.82
C ALA A 47 -2.00 1.63 18.87
N ARG A 48 -1.42 1.85 20.06
CA ARG A 48 -1.43 0.86 21.14
C ARG A 48 -2.86 0.56 21.62
N ILE A 49 -3.69 1.58 21.77
CA ILE A 49 -5.10 1.39 22.16
C ILE A 49 -5.85 0.57 21.10
N ALA A 50 -5.62 0.83 19.81
CA ALA A 50 -6.23 0.07 18.73
C ALA A 50 -5.80 -1.41 18.74
N GLU A 51 -4.52 -1.68 18.97
CA GLU A 51 -3.99 -3.05 19.12
C GLU A 51 -4.60 -3.77 20.33
N GLU A 52 -4.64 -3.10 21.49
CA GLU A 52 -5.28 -3.64 22.71
C GLU A 52 -6.78 -3.90 22.53
N ALA A 53 -7.46 -3.08 21.72
CA ALA A 53 -8.86 -3.26 21.36
C ALA A 53 -9.10 -4.40 20.35
N GLY A 54 -8.04 -5.04 19.84
CA GLY A 54 -8.12 -6.17 18.92
C GLY A 54 -8.22 -5.78 17.44
N ALA A 55 -7.74 -4.59 17.05
CA ALA A 55 -7.57 -4.25 15.65
C ALA A 55 -6.64 -5.24 14.94
N CYS A 56 -6.97 -5.64 13.71
CA CYS A 56 -6.10 -6.54 12.94
C CYS A 56 -4.95 -5.79 12.25
N ALA A 57 -5.11 -4.49 12.06
CA ALA A 57 -4.10 -3.56 11.54
C ALA A 57 -4.50 -2.13 11.91
N VAL A 58 -3.57 -1.19 11.79
CA VAL A 58 -3.83 0.24 11.96
C VAL A 58 -3.50 1.03 10.70
N MET A 59 -4.23 2.10 10.45
CA MET A 59 -4.00 3.04 9.36
C MET A 59 -3.41 4.32 9.95
N ALA A 60 -2.16 4.64 9.62
CA ALA A 60 -1.46 5.82 10.08
C ALA A 60 -1.79 7.02 9.18
N LEU A 61 -2.35 8.08 9.78
CA LEU A 61 -2.66 9.32 9.10
C LEU A 61 -2.67 10.51 10.07
N GLU A 62 -2.23 11.69 9.65
CA GLU A 62 -2.16 12.89 10.50
C GLU A 62 -3.54 13.39 10.95
N ARG A 63 -4.55 13.18 10.11
CA ARG A 63 -5.92 13.63 10.33
C ARG A 63 -6.87 12.56 9.86
N VAL A 64 -7.86 12.24 10.69
CA VAL A 64 -8.90 11.28 10.33
C VAL A 64 -9.79 11.83 9.19
N PRO A 65 -10.45 10.99 8.38
CA PRO A 65 -11.20 11.44 7.21
C PRO A 65 -12.29 12.47 7.53
N ALA A 66 -12.89 12.40 8.73
CA ALA A 66 -13.85 13.38 9.21
C ALA A 66 -13.24 14.79 9.32
N ASP A 67 -12.02 14.88 9.85
CA ASP A 67 -11.30 16.13 10.03
C ASP A 67 -10.79 16.69 8.69
N ILE A 68 -10.31 15.82 7.80
CA ILE A 68 -9.89 16.21 6.44
C ILE A 68 -11.05 16.91 5.72
N ARG A 69 -12.26 16.34 5.81
CA ARG A 69 -13.47 16.89 5.18
C ARG A 69 -13.93 18.20 5.84
N ALA A 70 -13.78 18.33 7.15
CA ALA A 70 -14.21 19.52 7.89
C ALA A 70 -13.27 20.73 7.71
N GLN A 71 -11.96 20.49 7.72
CA GLN A 71 -10.94 21.55 7.67
C GLN A 71 -10.61 21.96 6.23
N GLY A 72 -10.84 21.09 5.26
CA GLY A 72 -10.48 21.30 3.87
C GLY A 72 -8.97 21.44 3.65
N GLY A 73 -8.60 22.03 2.52
CA GLY A 73 -7.21 22.19 2.09
C GLY A 73 -6.63 20.93 1.45
N VAL A 74 -5.31 20.93 1.28
CA VAL A 74 -4.59 19.83 0.63
C VAL A 74 -4.22 18.77 1.67
N ALA A 75 -4.73 17.55 1.50
CA ALA A 75 -4.37 16.39 2.29
C ALA A 75 -3.36 15.53 1.53
N ARG A 76 -2.27 15.14 2.18
CA ARG A 76 -1.12 14.42 1.60
C ARG A 76 -0.79 13.16 2.41
N MET A 77 0.21 12.41 1.96
CA MET A 77 0.85 11.39 2.80
C MET A 77 1.34 12.00 4.11
N SER A 78 1.17 11.26 5.20
CA SER A 78 1.60 11.69 6.54
C SER A 78 3.11 11.69 6.71
N ASP A 79 3.61 12.47 7.66
CA ASP A 79 5.02 12.54 7.99
C ASP A 79 5.62 11.13 8.20
N PRO A 80 6.69 10.75 7.46
CA PRO A 80 7.37 9.48 7.64
C PRO A 80 7.85 9.22 9.08
N GLN A 81 8.18 10.25 9.85
CA GLN A 81 8.56 10.12 11.25
C GLN A 81 7.38 9.64 12.10
N MET A 82 6.20 10.25 11.93
CA MET A 82 4.97 9.84 12.62
C MET A 82 4.62 8.36 12.33
N ILE A 83 4.73 7.95 11.07
CA ILE A 83 4.47 6.56 10.65
C ILE A 83 5.47 5.60 11.32
N LYS A 84 6.75 5.96 11.38
CA LYS A 84 7.78 5.16 12.06
C LYS A 84 7.49 5.04 13.55
N ASP A 85 7.07 6.11 14.20
CA ASP A 85 6.74 6.10 15.64
C ASP A 85 5.55 5.17 15.91
N ILE A 86 4.50 5.22 15.08
CA ILE A 86 3.36 4.29 15.14
C ILE A 86 3.82 2.85 14.92
N LYS A 87 4.64 2.59 13.90
CA LYS A 87 5.13 1.24 13.58
C LYS A 87 6.02 0.66 14.67
N GLN A 88 6.78 1.49 15.40
CA GLN A 88 7.56 1.03 16.56
C GLN A 88 6.70 0.77 17.80
N ALA A 89 5.49 1.34 17.86
CA ALA A 89 4.62 1.26 19.02
C ALA A 89 3.75 -0.01 19.06
N VAL A 90 3.49 -0.66 17.92
CA VAL A 90 2.59 -1.81 17.79
C VAL A 90 3.23 -2.99 17.07
N THR A 91 2.65 -4.18 17.24
CA THR A 91 3.11 -5.41 16.57
C THR A 91 2.22 -5.83 15.40
N ILE A 92 0.98 -5.32 15.34
CA ILE A 92 0.08 -5.51 14.20
C ILE A 92 0.52 -4.71 12.96
N PRO A 93 0.14 -5.14 11.74
CA PRO A 93 0.48 -4.43 10.51
C PRO A 93 0.05 -2.96 10.53
N VAL A 94 0.92 -2.10 9.99
CA VAL A 94 0.67 -0.66 9.84
C VAL A 94 0.50 -0.35 8.35
N MET A 95 -0.57 0.35 8.05
CA MET A 95 -0.91 0.87 6.72
C MET A 95 -0.72 2.38 6.70
N ALA A 96 -0.51 2.95 5.51
CA ALA A 96 -0.49 4.40 5.33
C ALA A 96 -1.10 4.80 3.99
N LYS A 97 -1.62 6.03 3.93
CA LYS A 97 -2.26 6.57 2.73
C LYS A 97 -1.26 7.28 1.82
N ALA A 98 -1.43 7.08 0.52
CA ALA A 98 -0.79 7.86 -0.54
C ALA A 98 -1.89 8.51 -1.42
N ARG A 99 -1.58 9.66 -2.02
CA ARG A 99 -2.49 10.32 -2.96
C ARG A 99 -2.62 9.50 -4.25
N ILE A 100 -3.79 9.56 -4.88
CA ILE A 100 -4.02 8.98 -6.22
C ILE A 100 -2.97 9.50 -7.20
N GLY A 101 -2.28 8.56 -7.87
CA GLY A 101 -1.25 8.84 -8.87
C GLY A 101 0.13 9.21 -8.31
N HIS A 102 0.27 9.48 -7.00
CA HIS A 102 1.52 9.97 -6.43
C HIS A 102 2.51 8.84 -6.09
N PHE A 103 3.09 8.20 -7.11
CA PHE A 103 4.00 7.06 -6.94
C PHE A 103 5.24 7.33 -6.07
N VAL A 104 5.71 8.58 -5.97
CA VAL A 104 6.84 8.94 -5.08
C VAL A 104 6.45 8.84 -3.60
N GLU A 105 5.19 9.13 -3.24
CA GLU A 105 4.72 8.94 -1.86
C GLU A 105 4.71 7.45 -1.55
N ALA A 106 4.20 6.63 -2.47
CA ALA A 106 4.25 5.18 -2.34
C ALA A 106 5.69 4.63 -2.23
N GLN A 107 6.66 5.19 -2.96
CA GLN A 107 8.07 4.80 -2.85
C GLN A 107 8.64 5.14 -1.46
N ILE A 108 8.29 6.30 -0.91
CA ILE A 108 8.70 6.68 0.44
C ILE A 108 8.09 5.72 1.47
N LEU A 109 6.79 5.41 1.36
CA LEU A 109 6.10 4.47 2.25
C LEU A 109 6.71 3.07 2.20
N GLU A 110 7.04 2.57 1.01
CA GLU A 110 7.73 1.29 0.85
C GLU A 110 9.13 1.32 1.47
N ALA A 111 9.88 2.42 1.28
CA ALA A 111 11.24 2.57 1.81
C ALA A 111 11.30 2.65 3.35
N ILE A 112 10.29 3.25 3.99
CA ILE A 112 10.17 3.24 5.46
C ILE A 112 9.63 1.92 6.00
N GLY A 113 9.28 0.98 5.12
CA GLY A 113 8.88 -0.38 5.47
C GLY A 113 7.43 -0.48 5.92
N ILE A 114 6.50 0.28 5.35
CA ILE A 114 5.06 0.08 5.61
C ILE A 114 4.60 -1.32 5.17
N ASP A 115 3.56 -1.87 5.80
CA ASP A 115 3.09 -3.21 5.47
C ASP A 115 2.10 -3.19 4.29
N TYR A 116 1.29 -2.14 4.18
CA TYR A 116 0.33 -1.90 3.08
C TYR A 116 0.28 -0.41 2.74
N ILE A 117 0.06 -0.11 1.46
CA ILE A 117 -0.27 1.26 1.01
C ILE A 117 -1.74 1.32 0.63
N ASP A 118 -2.42 2.37 1.04
CA ASP A 118 -3.76 2.71 0.57
C ASP A 118 -3.67 3.91 -0.38
N GLU A 119 -3.87 3.67 -1.68
CA GLU A 119 -3.96 4.76 -2.66
C GLU A 119 -5.38 5.31 -2.61
N SER A 120 -5.57 6.43 -1.91
CA SER A 120 -6.88 6.83 -1.41
C SER A 120 -7.37 8.16 -1.96
N GLU A 121 -8.62 8.16 -2.43
CA GLU A 121 -9.39 9.35 -2.84
C GLU A 121 -9.79 10.26 -1.67
N VAL A 122 -9.55 9.81 -0.43
CA VAL A 122 -9.71 10.64 0.77
C VAL A 122 -8.67 11.78 0.79
N LEU A 123 -7.50 11.55 0.19
CA LEU A 123 -6.47 12.58 0.04
C LEU A 123 -6.69 13.39 -1.24
N THR A 124 -6.08 14.56 -1.33
CA THR A 124 -6.15 15.37 -2.56
C THR A 124 -5.46 14.64 -3.71
N LEU A 125 -6.11 14.54 -4.87
CA LEU A 125 -5.53 13.90 -6.06
C LEU A 125 -4.19 14.56 -6.43
N ALA A 126 -3.22 13.75 -6.82
CA ALA A 126 -1.95 14.24 -7.36
C ALA A 126 -1.88 14.11 -8.88
N ASP A 127 -2.54 13.10 -9.43
CA ASP A 127 -2.78 12.90 -10.85
C ASP A 127 -4.29 12.63 -11.02
N GLU A 128 -4.93 13.33 -11.94
CA GLU A 128 -6.38 13.21 -12.21
C GLU A 128 -6.67 12.11 -13.24
N ASP A 129 -5.67 11.72 -14.04
CA ASP A 129 -5.82 10.80 -15.16
C ASP A 129 -5.33 9.39 -14.82
N HIS A 130 -4.31 9.27 -13.95
CA HIS A 130 -3.63 8.00 -13.73
C HIS A 130 -3.48 7.61 -12.26
N HIS A 131 -3.70 6.33 -12.01
CA HIS A 131 -3.33 5.69 -10.75
C HIS A 131 -1.87 5.19 -10.78
N ILE A 132 -1.34 4.95 -9.58
CA ILE A 132 -0.01 4.33 -9.42
C ILE A 132 -0.01 2.94 -10.06
N ASN A 133 1.01 2.63 -10.86
CA ASN A 133 1.27 1.26 -11.30
C ASN A 133 1.81 0.40 -10.14
N LYS A 134 0.90 -0.30 -9.47
CA LYS A 134 1.13 -1.08 -8.23
C LYS A 134 1.99 -2.33 -8.42
N HIS A 135 2.17 -2.78 -9.67
CA HIS A 135 3.02 -3.93 -9.98
C HIS A 135 4.52 -3.62 -9.80
N ASN A 136 4.89 -2.34 -9.84
CA ASN A 136 6.28 -1.90 -9.65
C ASN A 136 6.75 -1.96 -8.19
N PHE A 137 5.85 -2.21 -7.25
CA PHE A 137 6.13 -2.26 -5.82
C PHE A 137 6.18 -3.70 -5.33
N ARG A 138 6.83 -3.93 -4.19
CA ARG A 138 6.92 -5.23 -3.51
C ARG A 138 5.79 -5.42 -2.50
N ILE A 139 5.28 -4.32 -1.95
CA ILE A 139 4.20 -4.34 -0.96
C ILE A 139 2.81 -4.37 -1.60
N PRO A 140 1.80 -4.90 -0.90
CA PRO A 140 0.40 -4.87 -1.31
C PRO A 140 -0.19 -3.46 -1.24
N PHE A 141 -1.15 -3.20 -2.13
CA PHE A 141 -1.95 -1.98 -2.16
C PHE A 141 -3.41 -2.31 -1.84
N ALA A 142 -4.02 -1.49 -1.00
CA ALA A 142 -5.47 -1.40 -0.85
C ALA A 142 -6.01 -0.33 -1.80
N VAL A 143 -7.19 -0.60 -2.37
CA VAL A 143 -7.94 0.33 -3.23
C VAL A 143 -9.43 0.17 -2.96
N THR A 144 -10.18 1.25 -3.17
CA THR A 144 -11.63 1.28 -2.95
C THR A 144 -12.40 0.38 -3.92
N HIS A 145 -12.00 0.34 -5.19
CA HIS A 145 -12.68 -0.43 -6.24
C HIS A 145 -11.78 -1.57 -6.76
N TYR A 146 -11.89 -2.76 -6.17
CA TYR A 146 -11.13 -3.96 -6.61
C TYR A 146 -11.98 -4.98 -7.38
N SER A 147 -13.31 -4.85 -7.32
CA SER A 147 -14.26 -5.81 -7.90
C SER A 147 -15.22 -5.19 -8.91
N ASP A 148 -15.11 -3.88 -9.15
CA ASP A 148 -15.95 -3.15 -10.10
C ASP A 148 -15.27 -3.21 -11.48
N PRO A 149 -15.82 -3.96 -12.46
CA PRO A 149 -15.18 -4.12 -13.75
C PRO A 149 -15.06 -2.82 -14.54
N GLU A 150 -16.02 -1.90 -14.40
CA GLU A 150 -16.01 -0.63 -15.14
C GLU A 150 -14.88 0.25 -14.62
N MET A 151 -14.80 0.42 -13.29
CA MET A 151 -13.70 1.13 -12.65
C MET A 151 -12.35 0.46 -12.90
N LEU A 152 -12.29 -0.87 -12.86
CA LEU A 152 -11.05 -1.60 -13.15
C LEU A 152 -10.58 -1.38 -14.59
N VAL A 153 -11.50 -1.33 -15.55
CA VAL A 153 -11.17 -0.99 -16.94
C VAL A 153 -10.70 0.45 -17.01
N GLU A 154 -11.41 1.39 -16.40
CA GLU A 154 -11.06 2.81 -16.38
C GLU A 154 -9.66 3.06 -15.82
N VAL A 155 -9.34 2.53 -14.62
CA VAL A 155 -8.01 2.71 -14.00
C VAL A 155 -6.91 1.86 -14.65
N SER A 156 -7.27 0.84 -15.43
CA SER A 156 -6.30 0.04 -16.20
C SER A 156 -6.08 0.58 -17.62
N CYS A 157 -7.06 1.30 -18.17
CA CYS A 157 -6.97 1.97 -19.45
C CYS A 157 -6.21 3.28 -19.26
N GLY A 158 -5.20 3.53 -20.09
CA GLY A 158 -4.32 4.69 -19.88
C GLY A 158 -3.15 4.42 -18.94
N LEU A 159 -2.90 3.19 -18.49
CA LEU A 159 -1.55 2.80 -18.05
C LEU A 159 -0.60 3.01 -19.24
N GLY A 160 -0.04 4.21 -19.36
CA GLY A 160 0.94 4.57 -20.38
C GLY A 160 2.19 3.72 -20.27
N GLU A 161 3.26 4.11 -20.98
CA GLU A 161 4.55 3.44 -20.76
C GLU A 161 4.88 3.45 -19.27
N ALA A 162 5.36 2.31 -18.76
CA ALA A 162 5.69 2.16 -17.34
C ALA A 162 6.52 3.36 -16.89
N MET A 163 6.04 4.09 -15.86
CA MET A 163 6.75 5.26 -15.35
C MET A 163 8.20 4.90 -15.08
N VAL A 164 9.09 5.48 -15.87
CA VAL A 164 10.53 5.30 -15.71
C VAL A 164 10.89 6.03 -14.43
N GLY A 165 11.16 5.27 -13.36
CA GLY A 165 11.61 5.86 -12.11
C GLY A 165 12.82 6.74 -12.40
N ILE A 166 12.80 7.98 -11.92
CA ILE A 166 13.96 8.87 -12.01
C ILE A 166 15.07 8.23 -11.17
N ASN A 167 16.02 7.57 -11.83
CA ASN A 167 17.18 7.02 -11.17
C ASN A 167 18.05 8.22 -10.74
N LEU A 168 18.40 8.31 -9.45
CA LEU A 168 19.27 9.39 -8.96
C LEU A 168 20.66 9.41 -9.64
N ASN A 169 21.00 8.35 -10.37
CA ASN A 169 22.20 8.23 -11.21
C ASN A 169 21.95 8.51 -12.70
N ASP A 170 20.74 8.92 -13.09
CA ASP A 170 20.45 9.34 -14.46
C ASP A 170 21.03 10.74 -14.69
N ASP A 171 21.67 10.94 -15.84
CA ASP A 171 22.34 12.17 -16.24
C ASP A 171 21.40 13.38 -16.29
N LYS A 172 20.08 13.13 -16.34
CA LYS A 172 19.03 14.16 -16.34
C LYS A 172 18.65 14.68 -14.94
N VAL A 173 19.23 14.13 -13.86
CA VAL A 173 18.90 14.50 -12.47
C VAL A 173 19.88 15.53 -11.95
N GLU A 174 19.42 16.77 -11.80
CA GLU A 174 20.21 17.85 -11.23
C GLU A 174 20.38 17.65 -9.71
N ARG A 175 21.61 17.39 -9.26
CA ARG A 175 21.93 17.17 -7.85
C ARG A 175 22.21 18.50 -7.16
N PHE A 176 21.32 18.92 -6.27
CA PHE A 176 21.46 20.17 -5.50
C PHE A 176 22.60 20.19 -4.47
N ALA A 177 23.31 19.08 -4.26
CA ALA A 177 24.40 18.97 -3.29
C ALA A 177 25.65 19.82 -3.61
N ASN A 178 25.79 20.34 -4.83
CA ASN A 178 26.95 21.13 -5.27
C ASN A 178 26.73 22.66 -5.24
N ARG A 179 25.69 23.18 -4.57
CA ARG A 179 25.42 24.63 -4.48
C ARG A 179 25.93 25.30 -3.20
N SER A 180 26.83 24.66 -2.48
CA SER A 180 27.48 25.26 -1.30
C SER A 180 28.96 25.52 -1.62
N GLU A 181 29.24 26.72 -2.11
CA GLU A 181 30.47 27.46 -1.81
C GLU A 181 30.17 28.50 -0.73
#